data_AF-A0A3D0F5L3-F1
#
_entry.id   AF-A0A3D0F5L3-F1
#
_cell.length_a   1.000
_cell.length_b   1.000
_cell.length_c   1.000
_cell.angle_alpha   90.00
_cell.angle_beta   90.00
_cell.angle_gamma   90.00
#
_symmetry.space_group_name_H-M   'P 1'
#
loop_
_entity.id
_entity.type
_entity.pdbx_description
1 polymer ?
#
loop_
_entity_poly.entity_id
_entity_poly.type
_entity_poly.pdbx_seq_one_letter_code
_entity_poly.pdbx_strand_id
1 'polypeptide(L)'
;MTFLSILLLASGLSFDTFAVSLSCGISLPQIKRVKFLKIVSGFAIFQSGFILLGWLLGYKILEYVSALDHWIAFSLLAYIGIKMIFDGFKSTETDKPCIDITNNRSLAVVSFATSIDAFAVGISLALISITPDRLFLIWLTVAMVTAAASAVGLKWGRFLGSTAGTRAMILGGIILLSLGLKILIEHLDILS
;
A
#
# COMPACT_ATOMS: atom_id res chain seq x y z
N MET A 1 -17.90 -2.50 -17.47
CA MET A 1 -17.60 -2.70 -16.03
C MET A 1 -18.85 -2.44 -15.19
N THR A 2 -19.24 -3.38 -14.33
CA THR A 2 -20.33 -3.15 -13.36
C THR A 2 -19.78 -2.43 -12.13
N PHE A 3 -20.65 -1.79 -11.34
CA PHE A 3 -20.24 -1.13 -10.09
C PHE A 3 -19.58 -2.11 -9.11
N LEU A 4 -20.07 -3.36 -9.07
CA LEU A 4 -19.48 -4.43 -8.26
C LEU A 4 -18.03 -4.74 -8.67
N SER A 5 -17.72 -4.78 -9.98
CA SER A 5 -16.35 -4.98 -10.45
C SER A 5 -15.42 -3.83 -10.04
N ILE A 6 -15.91 -2.59 -10.04
CA ILE A 6 -15.14 -1.41 -9.60
C ILE A 6 -14.85 -1.49 -8.11
N LEU A 7 -15.84 -1.90 -7.31
CA LEU A 7 -15.68 -2.06 -5.87
C LEU A 7 -14.69 -3.18 -5.53
N LEU A 8 -14.77 -4.33 -6.21
CA LEU A 8 -13.83 -5.43 -6.05
C LEU A 8 -12.40 -5.02 -6.43
N LEU A 9 -12.23 -4.29 -7.54
CA LEU A 9 -10.93 -3.76 -7.96
C LEU A 9 -10.35 -2.79 -6.92
N ALA A 10 -11.18 -1.87 -6.42
CA ALA A 10 -10.78 -0.91 -5.39
C ALA A 10 -10.41 -1.59 -4.08
N SER A 11 -11.16 -2.61 -3.66
CA SER A 11 -10.84 -3.41 -2.48
C SER A 11 -9.52 -4.15 -2.63
N GLY A 12 -9.27 -4.77 -3.79
CA GLY A 12 -8.01 -5.45 -4.09
C GLY A 12 -6.81 -4.53 -4.00
N LEU A 13 -6.85 -3.38 -4.70
CA LEU A 13 -5.79 -2.36 -4.69
C LEU A 13 -5.53 -1.75 -3.31
N SER A 14 -6.53 -1.76 -2.41
CA SER A 14 -6.36 -1.16 -1.08
C SER A 14 -5.63 -2.07 -0.09
N PHE A 15 -5.33 -3.32 -0.45
CA PHE A 15 -4.83 -4.33 0.48
C PHE A 15 -3.39 -4.04 0.96
N ASP A 16 -2.52 -3.56 0.08
CA ASP A 16 -1.14 -3.18 0.45
C ASP A 16 -1.13 -1.99 1.41
N THR A 17 -1.93 -0.98 1.09
CA THR A 17 -2.13 0.18 1.97
C THR A 17 -2.73 -0.23 3.32
N PHE A 18 -3.68 -1.16 3.33
CA PHE A 18 -4.27 -1.70 4.56
C PHE A 18 -3.21 -2.40 5.41
N ALA A 19 -2.41 -3.28 4.82
CA ALA A 19 -1.37 -4.04 5.52
C ALA A 19 -0.30 -3.11 6.12
N VAL A 20 0.15 -2.12 5.36
CA VAL A 20 1.08 -1.08 5.85
C VAL A 20 0.45 -0.27 6.99
N SER A 21 -0.80 0.17 6.83
CA SER A 21 -1.51 0.95 7.83
C SER A 21 -1.72 0.15 9.13
N LEU A 22 -2.05 -1.14 9.01
CA LEU A 22 -2.18 -2.07 10.13
C LEU A 22 -0.86 -2.23 10.87
N SER A 23 0.20 -2.53 10.12
CA SER A 23 1.55 -2.70 10.63
C SER A 23 2.04 -1.46 11.39
N CYS A 24 1.84 -0.28 10.82
CA CYS A 24 2.26 0.96 11.47
C CYS A 24 1.33 1.37 12.62
N GLY A 25 0.04 1.05 12.54
CA GLY A 25 -0.88 1.19 13.67
C GLY A 25 -0.42 0.40 14.89
N ILE A 26 0.13 -0.80 14.70
CA ILE A 26 0.68 -1.64 15.78
C ILE A 26 1.86 -0.96 16.48
N SER A 27 2.78 -0.38 15.71
CA SER A 27 3.99 0.26 16.25
C SER A 27 3.77 1.68 16.78
N LEU A 28 2.62 2.32 16.48
CA LEU A 28 2.29 3.69 16.87
C LEU A 28 1.04 3.71 17.78
N PRO A 29 1.15 3.35 19.06
CA PRO A 29 0.01 3.22 19.98
C PRO A 29 -0.70 4.57 20.30
N GLN A 30 -0.07 5.71 20.01
CA GLN A 30 -0.59 7.05 20.30
C GLN A 30 -0.42 8.00 19.10
N ILE A 31 -1.36 7.96 18.13
CA ILE A 31 -1.39 8.88 16.98
C ILE A 31 -2.39 10.02 17.23
N LYS A 32 -1.94 11.28 17.11
CA LYS A 32 -2.82 12.46 17.14
C LYS A 32 -3.76 12.45 15.93
N ARG A 33 -5.03 12.87 16.08
CA ARG A 33 -6.03 12.90 15.00
C ARG A 33 -5.55 13.56 13.70
N VAL A 34 -4.75 14.61 13.80
CA VAL A 34 -4.16 15.31 12.63
C VAL A 34 -3.21 14.40 11.84
N LYS A 35 -2.34 13.64 12.52
CA LYS A 35 -1.43 12.69 11.88
C LYS A 35 -2.19 11.51 11.29
N PHE A 36 -3.22 11.03 11.99
CA PHE A 36 -4.10 9.97 11.49
C PHE A 36 -4.75 10.38 10.17
N LEU A 37 -5.38 11.55 10.13
CA LEU A 37 -6.06 12.04 8.92
C LEU A 37 -5.06 12.25 7.78
N LYS A 38 -3.86 12.77 8.10
CA LYS A 38 -2.79 12.96 7.12
C LYS A 38 -2.32 11.65 6.48
N ILE A 39 -2.15 10.58 7.25
CA ILE A 39 -1.73 9.27 6.72
C ILE A 39 -2.82 8.70 5.81
N VAL A 40 -4.08 8.69 6.27
CA VAL A 40 -5.24 8.20 5.51
C VAL A 40 -5.41 8.97 4.20
N SER A 41 -5.38 10.31 4.27
CA SER A 41 -5.46 11.16 3.08
C SER A 41 -4.24 11.00 2.17
N GLY A 42 -3.04 10.83 2.73
CA GLY A 42 -1.82 10.57 1.96
C GLY A 42 -1.96 9.32 1.09
N PHE A 43 -2.32 8.18 1.68
CA PHE A 43 -2.51 6.95 0.93
C PHE A 43 -3.63 7.07 -0.11
N ALA A 44 -4.78 7.64 0.24
CA ALA A 44 -5.88 7.80 -0.71
C ALA A 44 -5.51 8.68 -1.92
N ILE A 45 -4.76 9.77 -1.69
CA ILE A 45 -4.30 10.67 -2.75
C ILE A 45 -3.28 9.97 -3.64
N PHE A 46 -2.31 9.26 -3.07
CA PHE A 46 -1.30 8.54 -3.84
C PHE A 46 -1.93 7.40 -4.67
N GLN A 47 -2.76 6.54 -4.07
CA GLN A 47 -3.39 5.40 -4.76
C GLN A 47 -4.26 5.87 -5.93
N SER A 48 -5.12 6.86 -5.68
CA SER A 48 -6.01 7.40 -6.69
C SER A 48 -5.25 8.23 -7.74
N GLY A 49 -4.25 9.00 -7.33
CA GLY A 49 -3.36 9.73 -8.23
C GLY A 49 -2.63 8.80 -9.19
N PHE A 50 -2.13 7.66 -8.72
CA PHE A 50 -1.43 6.67 -9.53
C PHE A 50 -2.34 5.99 -10.55
N ILE A 51 -3.61 5.74 -10.22
CA ILE A 51 -4.60 5.29 -11.23
C ILE A 51 -4.75 6.30 -12.35
N LEU A 52 -4.91 7.59 -12.03
CA LEU A 52 -5.04 8.64 -13.05
C LEU A 52 -3.77 8.78 -13.87
N LEU A 53 -2.61 8.80 -13.22
CA LEU A 53 -1.32 8.87 -13.90
C LEU A 53 -1.11 7.68 -14.83
N GLY A 54 -1.41 6.46 -14.36
CA GLY A 54 -1.32 5.24 -15.16
C GLY A 54 -2.26 5.30 -16.37
N TRP A 55 -3.48 5.78 -16.18
CA TRP A 55 -4.43 5.91 -17.30
C TRP A 55 -4.00 6.98 -18.32
N LEU A 56 -3.48 8.13 -17.86
CA LEU A 56 -2.97 9.19 -18.73
C LEU A 56 -1.70 8.77 -19.51
N LEU A 57 -0.81 8.04 -18.84
CA LEU A 57 0.47 7.58 -19.41
C LEU A 57 0.32 6.29 -20.24
N GLY A 58 -0.76 5.53 -20.06
CA GLY A 58 -0.99 4.24 -20.72
C GLY A 58 -0.98 4.31 -22.25
N TYR A 59 -1.29 5.47 -22.85
CA TYR A 59 -1.18 5.68 -24.30
C TYR A 59 0.26 5.91 -24.80
N LYS A 60 1.20 6.30 -23.94
CA LYS A 60 2.59 6.64 -24.31
C LYS A 60 3.64 5.59 -23.95
N ILE A 61 3.27 4.61 -23.11
CA ILE A 61 4.24 3.80 -22.36
C ILE A 61 4.21 2.30 -22.73
N LEU A 62 3.49 1.95 -23.81
CA LEU A 62 3.28 0.57 -24.30
C LEU A 62 4.55 -0.30 -24.39
N GLU A 63 5.74 0.28 -24.56
CA GLU A 63 6.99 -0.47 -24.74
C GLU A 63 7.93 -0.54 -23.53
N TYR A 64 7.78 0.30 -22.48
CA TYR A 64 8.82 0.44 -21.43
C TYR A 64 8.44 -0.12 -20.05
N VAL A 65 7.16 -0.21 -19.70
CA VAL A 65 6.74 -0.48 -18.30
C VAL A 65 6.59 -1.95 -17.97
N SER A 66 6.38 -2.84 -18.96
CA SER A 66 6.14 -4.27 -18.69
C SER A 66 7.30 -5.00 -17.98
N ALA A 67 8.51 -4.45 -17.98
CA ALA A 67 9.70 -5.12 -17.44
C ALA A 67 10.21 -4.58 -16.09
N LEU A 68 9.84 -3.35 -15.69
CA LEU A 68 10.49 -2.66 -14.55
C LEU A 68 9.68 -2.64 -13.23
N ASP A 69 8.36 -2.86 -13.26
CA ASP A 69 7.51 -2.72 -12.07
C ASP A 69 7.82 -3.74 -10.96
N HIS A 70 8.20 -4.96 -11.33
CA HIS A 70 8.21 -6.09 -10.40
C HIS A 70 9.40 -6.10 -9.43
N TRP A 71 10.60 -5.78 -9.91
CA TRP A 71 11.79 -5.76 -9.07
C TRP A 71 11.77 -4.61 -8.05
N ILE A 72 11.17 -3.47 -8.41
CA ILE A 72 11.10 -2.30 -7.54
C ILE A 72 10.08 -2.52 -6.41
N ALA A 73 8.88 -3.01 -6.73
CA ALA A 73 7.86 -3.32 -5.73
C ALA A 73 8.33 -4.42 -4.75
N PHE A 74 8.91 -5.50 -5.27
CA PHE A 74 9.48 -6.57 -4.44
C PHE A 74 10.62 -6.07 -3.56
N SER A 75 11.62 -5.41 -4.14
CA SER A 75 12.82 -5.01 -3.39
C SER A 75 12.48 -4.03 -2.27
N LEU A 76 11.45 -3.20 -2.46
CA LEU A 76 11.01 -2.22 -1.48
C LEU A 76 10.18 -2.87 -0.36
N LEU A 77 9.21 -3.75 -0.68
CA LEU A 77 8.47 -4.50 0.34
C LEU A 77 9.38 -5.45 1.14
N ALA A 78 10.30 -6.14 0.46
CA ALA A 78 11.29 -7.00 1.10
C ALA A 78 12.19 -6.20 2.05
N TYR A 79 12.68 -5.03 1.63
CA TYR A 79 13.49 -4.16 2.49
C TYR A 79 12.71 -3.71 3.74
N ILE A 80 11.45 -3.31 3.59
CA ILE A 80 10.59 -2.87 4.71
C ILE A 80 10.29 -4.05 5.66
N GLY A 81 9.92 -5.22 5.12
CA GLY A 81 9.63 -6.42 5.90
C GLY A 81 10.84 -6.95 6.67
N ILE A 82 12.01 -7.03 6.01
CA ILE A 82 13.27 -7.47 6.64
C ILE A 82 13.64 -6.53 7.79
N LYS A 83 13.56 -5.21 7.56
CA LYS A 83 13.87 -4.21 8.57
C LYS A 83 12.96 -4.35 9.81
N MET A 84 11.66 -4.60 9.61
CA MET A 84 10.72 -4.81 10.72
C MET A 84 11.02 -6.07 11.54
N ILE A 85 11.40 -7.16 10.87
CA ILE A 85 11.80 -8.40 11.56
C ILE A 85 13.08 -8.14 12.36
N PHE A 86 14.05 -7.44 11.77
CA PHE A 86 15.32 -7.11 12.43
C PHE A 86 15.13 -6.18 13.64
N ASP A 87 14.29 -5.14 13.51
CA ASP A 87 13.95 -4.21 14.60
C ASP A 87 13.13 -4.92 15.71
N GLY A 88 12.28 -5.89 15.34
CA GLY A 88 11.54 -6.74 16.27
C GLY A 88 12.44 -7.68 17.08
N PHE A 89 13.48 -8.24 16.48
CA PHE A 89 14.46 -9.09 17.18
C PHE A 89 15.51 -8.30 17.97
N LYS A 90 15.84 -7.06 17.57
CA LYS A 90 16.86 -6.23 18.24
C LYS A 90 16.36 -5.49 19.49
N SER A 91 15.06 -5.59 19.80
CA SER A 91 14.47 -4.95 20.98
C SER A 91 14.75 -5.71 22.28
N THR A 92 15.97 -5.57 22.82
CA THR A 92 16.16 -5.51 24.28
C THR A 92 16.24 -4.07 24.79
N GLU A 93 16.59 -3.07 23.97
CA GLU A 93 16.63 -1.67 24.42
C GLU A 93 16.32 -0.73 23.23
N THR A 94 15.50 0.29 23.45
CA THR A 94 15.26 1.51 22.65
C THR A 94 14.30 1.49 21.44
N ASP A 95 13.04 1.85 21.71
CA ASP A 95 12.29 2.97 21.10
C ASP A 95 12.67 3.44 19.68
N LYS A 96 12.59 2.57 18.67
CA LYS A 96 12.50 3.04 17.27
C LYS A 96 11.27 2.44 16.62
N PRO A 97 10.27 3.26 16.25
CA PRO A 97 9.07 2.77 15.61
C PRO A 97 9.39 2.14 14.25
N CYS A 98 8.44 1.34 13.73
CA CYS A 98 8.29 1.13 12.29
C CYS A 98 8.54 2.45 11.55
N ILE A 99 8.95 2.40 10.28
CA ILE A 99 9.08 3.58 9.40
C ILE A 99 8.09 4.67 9.83
N ASP A 100 8.60 5.77 10.38
CA ASP A 100 7.74 6.73 11.06
C ASP A 100 6.91 7.46 9.99
N ILE A 101 5.74 6.90 9.67
CA ILE A 101 4.83 7.45 8.66
C ILE A 101 4.24 8.80 9.12
N THR A 102 4.54 9.23 10.35
CA THR A 102 4.35 10.62 10.77
C THR A 102 5.15 11.58 9.89
N ASN A 103 6.37 11.19 9.51
CA ASN A 103 7.28 12.01 8.74
C ASN A 103 6.84 12.05 7.28
N ASN A 104 6.77 13.24 6.68
CA ASN A 104 6.31 13.42 5.30
C ASN A 104 7.14 12.61 4.31
N ARG A 105 8.45 12.48 4.52
CA ARG A 105 9.33 11.73 3.62
C ARG A 105 9.00 10.23 3.65
N SER A 106 8.87 9.67 4.84
CA SER A 106 8.53 8.27 5.05
C SER A 106 7.13 7.93 4.53
N LEU A 107 6.15 8.81 4.78
CA LEU A 107 4.81 8.69 4.21
C LEU A 107 4.86 8.70 2.68
N ALA A 108 5.55 9.67 2.09
CA ALA A 108 5.64 9.77 0.63
C ALA A 108 6.30 8.53 0.00
N VAL A 109 7.40 8.03 0.57
CA VAL A 109 8.09 6.84 0.04
C VAL A 109 7.21 5.60 0.14
N VAL A 110 6.55 5.37 1.27
CA VAL A 110 5.71 4.18 1.47
C VAL A 110 4.41 4.27 0.68
N SER A 111 3.78 5.43 0.62
CA SER A 111 2.61 5.66 -0.23
C SER A 111 2.96 5.50 -1.71
N PHE A 112 4.10 6.03 -2.16
CA PHE A 112 4.57 5.81 -3.53
C PHE A 112 4.80 4.31 -3.81
N ALA A 113 5.47 3.61 -2.90
CA ALA A 113 5.74 2.17 -3.01
C ALA A 113 4.47 1.33 -3.18
N THR A 114 3.48 1.61 -2.34
CA THR A 114 2.20 0.88 -2.26
C THR A 114 1.19 1.29 -3.32
N SER A 115 1.50 2.29 -4.15
CA SER A 115 0.65 2.74 -5.26
C SER A 115 1.14 2.28 -6.63
N ILE A 116 2.28 1.59 -6.71
CA ILE A 116 2.82 1.06 -7.97
C ILE A 116 1.83 0.07 -8.62
N ASP A 117 1.16 -0.75 -7.81
CA ASP A 117 0.08 -1.65 -8.22
C ASP A 117 -1.09 -0.89 -8.87
N ALA A 118 -1.50 0.23 -8.27
CA ALA A 118 -2.57 1.08 -8.74
C ALA A 118 -2.20 1.78 -10.06
N PHE A 119 -0.93 2.08 -10.27
CA PHE A 119 -0.43 2.61 -11.54
C PHE A 119 -0.49 1.57 -12.66
N ALA A 120 -0.07 0.33 -12.41
CA ALA A 120 -0.19 -0.78 -13.36
C ALA A 120 -1.66 -1.05 -13.74
N VAL A 121 -2.57 -1.01 -12.75
CA VAL A 121 -4.01 -1.08 -13.03
C VAL A 121 -4.49 0.14 -13.82
N GLY A 122 -4.01 1.35 -13.52
CA GLY A 122 -4.30 2.56 -14.30
C GLY A 122 -3.93 2.42 -15.79
N ILE A 123 -2.74 1.89 -16.08
CA ILE A 123 -2.31 1.59 -17.46
C ILE A 123 -3.25 0.57 -18.10
N SER A 124 -3.60 -0.50 -17.38
CA SER A 124 -4.51 -1.54 -17.88
C SER A 124 -5.90 -0.98 -18.23
N LEU A 125 -6.41 -0.02 -17.46
CA LEU A 125 -7.66 0.68 -17.75
C LEU A 125 -7.58 1.55 -19.02
N ALA A 126 -6.40 2.10 -19.34
CA ALA A 126 -6.19 2.83 -20.59
C ALA A 126 -6.20 1.89 -21.80
N LEU A 127 -5.62 0.70 -21.68
CA LEU A 127 -5.60 -0.30 -22.75
C LEU A 127 -7.00 -0.79 -23.13
N ILE A 128 -7.89 -0.93 -22.13
CA ILE A 128 -9.29 -1.32 -22.34
C ILE A 128 -10.15 -0.13 -22.82
N SER A 129 -9.52 1.02 -23.10
CA SER A 129 -10.18 2.23 -23.63
C SER A 129 -11.40 2.65 -22.80
N ILE A 130 -11.26 2.62 -21.47
CA ILE A 130 -12.33 3.04 -20.56
C ILE A 130 -12.66 4.52 -20.78
N THR A 131 -13.95 4.82 -20.82
CA THR A 131 -14.44 6.18 -20.98
C THR A 131 -14.14 7.05 -19.74
N PRO A 132 -13.91 8.37 -19.91
CA PRO A 132 -13.48 9.24 -18.80
C PRO A 132 -14.47 9.32 -17.62
N ASP A 133 -15.77 9.18 -17.90
CA ASP A 133 -16.84 9.11 -16.90
C ASP A 133 -16.68 7.89 -15.98
N ARG A 134 -16.35 6.73 -16.55
CA ARG A 134 -16.10 5.50 -15.79
C ARG A 134 -14.78 5.54 -15.03
N LEU A 135 -13.76 6.17 -15.61
CA LEU A 135 -12.50 6.41 -14.91
C LEU A 135 -12.72 7.24 -13.65
N PHE A 136 -13.53 8.30 -13.73
CA PHE A 136 -13.85 9.13 -12.58
C PHE A 136 -14.50 8.33 -11.45
N LEU A 137 -15.42 7.42 -11.79
CA LEU A 137 -16.03 6.50 -10.81
C LEU A 137 -14.99 5.55 -10.18
N ILE A 138 -14.09 4.98 -10.97
CA ILE A 138 -13.03 4.09 -10.47
C ILE A 138 -12.09 4.86 -9.54
N TRP A 139 -11.62 6.02 -9.99
CA TRP A 139 -10.74 6.92 -9.24
C TRP A 139 -11.33 7.29 -7.88
N LEU A 140 -12.59 7.72 -7.85
CA LEU A 140 -13.29 8.09 -6.63
C LEU A 140 -13.49 6.88 -5.71
N THR A 141 -13.86 5.74 -6.26
CA THR A 141 -14.08 4.51 -5.47
C THR A 141 -12.78 4.03 -4.84
N VAL A 142 -11.67 4.05 -5.58
CA VAL A 142 -10.35 3.68 -5.06
C VAL A 142 -9.90 4.63 -3.96
N ALA A 143 -10.07 5.95 -4.14
CA ALA A 143 -9.76 6.92 -3.09
C ALA A 143 -10.55 6.63 -1.80
N MET A 144 -11.87 6.40 -1.91
CA MET A 144 -12.74 6.14 -0.77
C MET A 144 -12.43 4.80 -0.08
N VAL A 145 -12.25 3.73 -0.84
CA VAL A 145 -11.95 2.40 -0.31
C VAL A 145 -10.56 2.39 0.34
N THR A 146 -9.56 3.03 -0.27
CA THR A 146 -8.21 3.14 0.30
C THR A 146 -8.20 3.99 1.58
N ALA A 147 -8.97 5.07 1.62
CA ALA A 147 -9.14 5.87 2.83
C ALA A 147 -9.80 5.04 3.95
N ALA A 148 -10.85 4.29 3.63
CA ALA A 148 -11.51 3.41 4.59
C ALA A 148 -10.56 2.30 5.09
N ALA A 149 -9.86 1.63 4.17
CA ALA A 149 -8.92 0.56 4.46
C ALA A 149 -7.77 1.06 5.34
N SER A 150 -7.09 2.15 4.98
CA SER A 150 -6.03 2.72 5.82
C SER A 150 -6.53 3.16 7.19
N ALA A 151 -7.73 3.75 7.28
CA ALA A 151 -8.33 4.15 8.54
C ALA A 151 -8.65 2.95 9.45
N VAL A 152 -9.19 1.86 8.89
CA VAL A 152 -9.45 0.61 9.61
C VAL A 152 -8.14 -0.03 10.03
N GLY A 153 -7.16 -0.12 9.12
CA GLY A 153 -5.82 -0.64 9.38
C GLY A 153 -5.15 0.08 10.55
N LEU A 154 -5.06 1.42 10.52
CA LEU A 154 -4.46 2.17 11.63
C LEU A 154 -5.20 1.95 12.96
N LYS A 155 -6.54 1.91 12.96
CA LYS A 155 -7.35 1.74 14.18
C LYS A 155 -7.18 0.34 14.77
N TRP A 156 -7.31 -0.70 13.95
CA TRP A 156 -7.12 -2.08 14.37
C TRP A 156 -5.68 -2.36 14.77
N GLY A 157 -4.73 -1.82 14.02
CA GLY A 157 -3.32 -1.93 14.32
C GLY A 157 -3.02 -1.35 15.69
N ARG A 158 -3.54 -0.15 15.99
CA ARG A 158 -3.40 0.48 17.30
C ARG A 158 -3.95 -0.38 18.42
N PHE A 159 -5.14 -0.96 18.24
CA PHE A 159 -5.77 -1.84 19.22
C PHE A 159 -4.95 -3.10 19.48
N LEU A 160 -4.38 -3.69 18.43
CA LEU A 160 -3.49 -4.85 18.52
C LEU A 160 -2.16 -4.49 19.17
N GLY A 161 -1.56 -3.36 18.81
CA GLY A 161 -0.29 -2.87 19.37
C GLY A 161 -0.37 -2.55 20.85
N SER A 162 -1.48 -1.93 21.31
CA SER A 162 -1.70 -1.66 22.74
C SER A 162 -1.91 -2.93 23.57
N THR A 163 -2.33 -4.03 22.95
CA THR A 163 -2.66 -5.29 23.64
C THR A 163 -1.53 -6.33 23.56
N ALA A 164 -0.77 -6.36 22.47
CA ALA A 164 0.19 -7.43 22.16
C ALA A 164 1.67 -6.97 22.06
N GLY A 165 1.96 -5.67 22.19
CA GLY A 165 3.33 -5.13 22.35
C GLY A 165 4.32 -5.61 21.28
N THR A 166 5.51 -6.05 21.71
CA THR A 166 6.62 -6.48 20.82
C THR A 166 6.25 -7.62 19.87
N ARG A 167 5.35 -8.54 20.29
CA ARG A 167 4.92 -9.68 19.45
C ARG A 167 4.12 -9.23 18.23
N ALA A 168 3.33 -8.17 18.36
CA ALA A 168 2.55 -7.63 17.26
C ALA A 168 3.44 -6.96 16.21
N MET A 169 4.55 -6.35 16.61
CA MET A 169 5.52 -5.74 15.69
C MET A 169 6.19 -6.79 14.80
N ILE A 170 6.58 -7.93 15.38
CA ILE A 170 7.14 -9.07 14.63
C ILE A 170 6.10 -9.63 13.64
N LEU A 171 4.85 -9.79 14.08
CA LEU A 171 3.72 -10.21 13.22
C LEU A 171 3.49 -9.26 12.04
N GLY A 172 3.51 -7.95 12.27
CA GLY A 172 3.37 -6.95 11.21
C GLY A 172 4.51 -7.02 10.18
N GLY A 173 5.74 -7.27 10.64
CA GLY A 173 6.90 -7.48 9.77
C GLY A 173 6.78 -8.74 8.93
N ILE A 174 6.32 -9.84 9.52
CA ILE A 174 6.06 -11.10 8.81
C ILE A 174 5.00 -10.90 7.72
N ILE A 175 3.89 -10.21 8.02
CA ILE A 175 2.82 -9.96 7.04
C ILE A 175 3.35 -9.17 5.83
N LEU A 176 4.15 -8.13 6.06
CA LEU A 176 4.76 -7.34 4.99
C LEU A 176 5.78 -8.14 4.17
N LEU A 177 6.59 -8.96 4.83
CA LEU A 177 7.54 -9.84 4.15
C LEU A 177 6.81 -10.87 3.29
N SER A 178 5.72 -11.45 3.80
CA SER A 178 4.86 -12.40 3.09
C SER A 178 4.17 -11.76 1.89
N LEU A 179 3.72 -10.50 2.01
CA LEU A 179 3.16 -9.74 0.89
C LEU A 179 4.20 -9.49 -0.21
N GLY A 180 5.41 -9.06 0.16
CA GLY A 180 6.51 -8.89 -0.79
C GLY A 180 6.87 -10.21 -1.50
N LEU A 181 6.99 -11.30 -0.74
CA LEU A 181 7.24 -12.64 -1.28
C LEU A 181 6.11 -13.12 -2.20
N LYS A 182 4.84 -12.86 -1.86
CA LYS A 182 3.71 -13.21 -2.72
C LYS A 182 3.81 -12.51 -4.07
N ILE A 183 4.07 -11.20 -4.09
CA ILE A 183 4.23 -10.42 -5.33
C ILE A 183 5.37 -10.98 -6.19
N LEU A 184 6.48 -11.39 -5.56
CA LEU A 184 7.61 -12.00 -6.25
C LEU A 184 7.24 -13.35 -6.88
N ILE A 185 6.60 -14.24 -6.11
CA ILE A 185 6.24 -15.60 -6.54
C ILE A 185 5.18 -15.54 -7.65
N GLU A 186 4.14 -14.72 -7.46
CA GLU A 186 3.02 -14.56 -8.41
C GLU A 186 3.50 -14.02 -9.77
N HIS A 187 4.64 -13.31 -9.82
CA HIS A 187 5.28 -12.89 -11.07
C HIS A 187 6.33 -13.85 -11.64
N LEU A 188 6.98 -14.65 -10.80
CA LEU A 188 7.89 -15.71 -11.25
C LEU A 188 7.14 -16.90 -11.86
N ASP A 189 5.94 -17.22 -11.36
CA ASP A 189 5.09 -18.32 -11.88
C ASP A 189 4.36 -17.98 -13.19
N ILE A 190 4.29 -16.70 -13.61
CA ILE A 190 3.77 -16.32 -14.94
C ILE A 190 4.80 -16.60 -16.06
N LEU A 191 6.03 -16.99 -15.70
CA LEU A 191 7.12 -17.34 -16.61
C LEU A 191 7.37 -18.86 -16.74
N SER A 192 6.50 -19.73 -16.23
CA SER A 192 6.50 -21.18 -16.51
C SER A 192 5.27 -21.60 -17.30
#